data_AF-A0A4Y5YE25-F1
#
_entry.id   AF-A0A4Y5YE25-F1
#
_cell.length_a   1.000
_cell.length_b   1.000
_cell.length_c   1.000
_cell.angle_alpha   90.00
_cell.angle_beta   90.00
_cell.angle_gamma   90.00
#
_symmetry.space_group_name_H-M   'P 1'
#
loop_
_entity.id
_entity.type
_entity.pdbx_description
1 polymer ?
#
loop_
_entity_poly.entity_id
_entity_poly.type
_entity_poly.pdbx_seq_one_letter_code
_entity_poly.pdbx_strand_id
1 'polypeptide(L)'
;MLEFLSDWYKTRFSDPQAITLMFIIIGIGLALYFGAGLLAPLLVALVLAFLLEWPVAQMSRLGISRTAAASIVLVVFLGLMLILMLGLVPSIWRQGVSLVTDLPSMIDKGMLIVREFSAEHPQFVSSSQLDSMMEEINKMLDTQHLIDLGKQILGYSASLLVLMVYVILVPLLVFFFLKDKDYLLKGSKRFFPTNRGLASKVWFEMDQQIFNYIRGKVIEIVIVGVASYIFFAIMGLRYSALLGVLTGLSVLIPYVGATLVTLPILLVAFFQWGFSAEFGYLMLGYGIIQALDGNLIVPLLFSDAVDLHPVVIIAAVLVFGGLWGVWGVFFAIPLASLVKAVINSWPNNQEHQRVRLDSE
;
A
#
# COMPACT_ATOMS: atom_id res chain seq x y z
N MET A 1 -5.21 42.47 14.88
CA MET A 1 -5.32 40.99 14.91
C MET A 1 -6.71 40.50 14.55
N LEU A 2 -7.79 40.98 15.19
CA LEU A 2 -9.16 40.59 14.85
C LEU A 2 -9.62 41.07 13.47
N GLU A 3 -9.20 42.26 13.02
CA GLU A 3 -9.47 42.73 11.65
C GLU A 3 -8.69 41.95 10.59
N PHE A 4 -7.44 41.56 10.87
CA PHE A 4 -6.66 40.68 9.99
C PHE A 4 -7.28 39.28 9.89
N LEU A 5 -7.79 38.72 11.01
CA LEU A 5 -8.55 37.46 11.02
C LEU A 5 -9.91 37.60 10.32
N SER A 6 -10.59 38.74 10.47
CA SER A 6 -11.86 39.04 9.81
C SER A 6 -11.69 39.23 8.30
N ASP A 7 -10.65 39.95 7.86
CA ASP A 7 -10.36 40.15 6.44
C ASP A 7 -9.79 38.89 5.81
N TRP A 8 -8.97 38.12 6.52
CA TRP A 8 -8.56 36.77 6.13
C TRP A 8 -9.77 35.84 6.00
N TYR A 9 -10.70 35.85 6.97
CA TYR A 9 -11.92 35.05 6.90
C TYR A 9 -12.81 35.51 5.73
N LYS A 10 -13.12 36.81 5.62
CA LYS A 10 -13.97 37.34 4.55
C LYS A 10 -13.36 37.12 3.18
N THR A 11 -12.07 37.34 2.96
CA THR A 11 -11.48 37.12 1.61
C THR A 11 -11.32 35.65 1.25
N ARG A 12 -11.12 34.76 2.22
CA ARG A 12 -10.84 33.33 2.01
C ARG A 12 -12.10 32.45 2.03
N PHE A 13 -13.14 32.88 2.76
CA PHE A 13 -14.47 32.24 2.88
C PHE A 13 -15.58 32.99 2.12
N SER A 14 -15.29 34.01 1.28
CA SER A 14 -16.32 34.64 0.45
C SER A 14 -16.66 33.86 -0.82
N ASP A 15 -15.86 32.85 -1.20
CA ASP A 15 -16.20 31.97 -2.32
C ASP A 15 -17.06 30.81 -1.79
N PRO A 16 -18.37 30.77 -2.11
CA PRO A 16 -19.27 29.71 -1.65
C PRO A 16 -18.80 28.32 -2.10
N GLN A 17 -17.99 28.24 -3.16
CA GLN A 17 -17.48 26.99 -3.72
C GLN A 17 -16.36 26.39 -2.87
N ALA A 18 -15.41 27.20 -2.40
CA ALA A 18 -14.33 26.76 -1.51
C ALA A 18 -14.90 26.23 -0.18
N ILE A 19 -15.92 26.90 0.35
CA ILE A 19 -16.64 26.46 1.55
C ILE A 19 -17.36 25.13 1.30
N THR A 20 -18.08 25.00 0.18
CA THR A 20 -18.80 23.77 -0.16
C THR A 20 -17.83 22.58 -0.32
N LEU A 21 -16.69 22.80 -0.98
CA LEU A 21 -15.65 21.79 -1.17
C LEU A 21 -15.02 21.40 0.16
N MET A 22 -14.76 22.37 1.05
CA MET A 22 -14.27 22.11 2.40
C MET A 22 -15.27 21.30 3.24
N PHE A 23 -16.57 21.62 3.20
CA PHE A 23 -17.60 20.83 3.88
C PHE A 23 -17.77 19.43 3.29
N ILE A 24 -17.62 19.26 1.97
CA ILE A 24 -17.62 17.94 1.33
C ILE A 24 -16.41 17.12 1.81
N ILE A 25 -15.20 17.71 1.83
CA ILE A 25 -14.00 17.02 2.31
C ILE A 25 -14.12 16.66 3.79
N ILE A 26 -14.60 17.58 4.63
CA ILE A 26 -14.82 17.32 6.06
C ILE A 26 -15.90 16.26 6.27
N GLY A 27 -17.01 16.34 5.53
CA GLY A 27 -18.11 15.37 5.61
C GLY A 27 -17.68 13.98 5.15
N ILE A 28 -16.94 13.88 4.04
CA ILE A 28 -16.30 12.66 3.58
C ILE A 28 -15.33 12.17 4.65
N GLY A 29 -14.39 13.01 5.11
CA GLY A 29 -13.41 12.65 6.14
C GLY A 29 -14.03 12.14 7.44
N LEU A 30 -15.15 12.72 7.90
CA LEU A 30 -15.87 12.26 9.08
C LEU A 30 -16.62 10.95 8.82
N ALA A 31 -17.33 10.82 7.69
CA ALA A 31 -18.00 9.58 7.31
C ALA A 31 -16.99 8.42 7.16
N LEU A 32 -15.81 8.73 6.65
CA LEU A 32 -14.68 7.85 6.50
C LEU A 32 -14.04 7.48 7.84
N TYR A 33 -13.90 8.44 8.77
CA TYR A 33 -13.38 8.20 10.12
C TYR A 33 -14.31 7.31 10.94
N PHE A 34 -15.61 7.65 11.01
CA PHE A 34 -16.59 6.87 11.79
C PHE A 34 -17.03 5.58 11.09
N GLY A 35 -16.97 5.54 9.76
CA GLY A 35 -17.41 4.42 8.94
C GLY A 35 -16.31 3.46 8.50
N ALA A 36 -15.03 3.67 8.88
CA ALA A 36 -13.89 2.92 8.34
C ALA A 36 -14.08 1.39 8.35
N GLY A 37 -14.56 0.81 9.45
CA GLY A 37 -14.80 -0.63 9.57
C GLY A 37 -16.00 -1.13 8.75
N LEU A 38 -17.03 -0.31 8.58
CA LEU A 38 -18.25 -0.64 7.83
C LEU A 38 -18.09 -0.43 6.32
N LEU A 39 -17.27 0.53 5.91
CA LEU A 39 -17.02 0.91 4.53
C LEU A 39 -15.86 0.13 3.90
N ALA A 40 -15.00 -0.52 4.70
CA ALA A 40 -13.89 -1.33 4.20
C ALA A 40 -14.28 -2.34 3.09
N PRO A 41 -15.33 -3.19 3.22
CA PRO A 41 -15.68 -4.13 2.15
C PRO A 41 -16.22 -3.42 0.90
N LEU A 42 -16.85 -2.25 1.07
CA LEU A 42 -17.29 -1.41 -0.04
C LEU A 42 -16.10 -0.82 -0.80
N LEU A 43 -15.09 -0.32 -0.08
CA LEU A 43 -13.86 0.21 -0.67
C LEU A 43 -13.07 -0.88 -1.41
N VAL A 44 -12.92 -2.07 -0.80
CA VAL A 44 -12.31 -3.23 -1.45
C VAL A 44 -13.05 -3.54 -2.76
N ALA A 45 -14.37 -3.65 -2.70
CA ALA A 45 -15.18 -3.96 -3.87
C ALA A 45 -15.07 -2.88 -4.95
N LEU A 46 -14.98 -1.60 -4.57
CA LEU A 46 -14.78 -0.50 -5.51
C LEU A 46 -13.43 -0.62 -6.21
N VAL A 47 -12.35 -0.84 -5.47
CA VAL A 47 -10.99 -1.04 -6.02
C VAL A 47 -10.93 -2.25 -6.95
N LEU A 48 -11.54 -3.37 -6.56
CA LEU A 48 -11.58 -4.58 -7.38
C LEU A 48 -12.43 -4.40 -8.65
N ALA A 49 -13.64 -3.85 -8.52
CA ALA A 49 -14.48 -3.54 -9.68
C ALA A 49 -13.77 -2.62 -10.65
N PHE A 50 -13.01 -1.68 -10.13
CA PHE A 50 -12.22 -0.76 -10.93
C PHE A 50 -11.11 -1.44 -11.72
N LEU A 51 -10.32 -2.30 -11.06
CA LEU A 51 -9.28 -3.10 -11.73
C LEU A 51 -9.87 -4.04 -12.79
N LEU A 52 -11.05 -4.59 -12.51
CA LEU A 52 -11.76 -5.52 -13.39
C LEU A 52 -12.62 -4.83 -14.47
N GLU A 53 -12.73 -3.50 -14.46
CA GLU A 53 -13.49 -2.77 -15.48
C GLU A 53 -12.83 -2.88 -16.86
N TRP A 54 -11.49 -2.86 -16.93
CA TRP A 54 -10.78 -2.96 -18.20
C TRP A 54 -11.14 -4.25 -18.97
N PRO A 55 -11.05 -5.48 -18.40
CA PRO A 55 -11.45 -6.68 -19.11
C PRO A 55 -12.95 -6.72 -19.44
N VAL A 56 -13.84 -6.23 -18.55
CA VAL A 56 -15.29 -6.16 -18.82
C VAL A 56 -15.59 -5.26 -20.02
N ALA A 57 -14.91 -4.11 -20.11
CA ALA A 57 -15.06 -3.18 -21.22
C ALA A 57 -14.56 -3.78 -22.54
N GLN A 58 -13.44 -4.53 -22.54
CA GLN A 58 -12.97 -5.21 -23.75
C GLN A 58 -13.96 -6.26 -24.24
N MET A 59 -14.51 -7.08 -23.33
CA MET A 59 -15.54 -8.08 -23.69
C MET A 59 -16.83 -7.42 -24.21
N SER A 60 -17.22 -6.29 -23.60
CA SER A 60 -18.40 -5.54 -24.04
C SER A 60 -18.22 -4.94 -25.45
N ARG A 61 -17.00 -4.50 -25.79
CA ARG A 61 -16.65 -4.04 -27.15
C ARG A 61 -16.71 -5.16 -28.20
N LEU A 62 -16.55 -6.41 -27.79
CA LEU A 62 -16.70 -7.60 -28.63
C LEU A 62 -18.16 -8.05 -28.78
N GLY A 63 -19.13 -7.29 -28.27
CA GLY A 63 -20.57 -7.56 -28.41
C GLY A 63 -21.20 -8.40 -27.29
N ILE A 64 -20.43 -8.75 -26.24
CA ILE A 64 -20.97 -9.46 -25.07
C ILE A 64 -21.77 -8.47 -24.20
N SER A 65 -22.95 -8.89 -23.72
CA SER A 65 -23.74 -8.02 -22.82
C SER A 65 -22.95 -7.69 -21.56
N ARG A 66 -23.08 -6.45 -21.05
CA ARG A 66 -22.31 -5.97 -19.89
C ARG A 66 -22.46 -6.89 -18.67
N THR A 67 -23.66 -7.43 -18.46
CA THR A 67 -23.92 -8.40 -17.37
C THR A 67 -23.16 -9.71 -17.57
N ALA A 68 -23.18 -10.28 -18.78
CA ALA A 68 -22.43 -11.51 -19.07
C ALA A 68 -20.91 -11.29 -18.99
N ALA A 69 -20.41 -10.16 -19.51
CA ALA A 69 -19.01 -9.78 -19.39
C ALA A 69 -18.58 -9.66 -17.91
N ALA A 70 -19.38 -8.97 -17.08
CA ALA A 70 -19.12 -8.85 -15.65
C ALA A 70 -19.13 -10.22 -14.93
N SER A 71 -20.09 -11.09 -15.24
CA SER A 71 -20.16 -12.45 -14.67
C SER A 71 -18.94 -13.28 -15.04
N ILE A 72 -18.53 -13.29 -16.32
CA ILE A 72 -17.39 -14.08 -16.79
C ILE A 72 -16.10 -13.58 -16.14
N VAL A 73 -15.86 -12.27 -16.17
CA VAL A 73 -14.66 -11.68 -15.56
C VAL A 73 -14.61 -11.97 -14.06
N LEU A 74 -15.74 -11.87 -13.36
CA LEU A 74 -15.79 -12.17 -11.93
C LEU A 74 -15.50 -13.65 -11.64
N VAL A 75 -16.09 -14.58 -12.41
CA VAL A 75 -15.83 -16.02 -12.24
C VAL A 75 -14.36 -16.34 -12.51
N VAL A 76 -13.77 -15.79 -13.57
CA VAL A 76 -12.33 -15.97 -13.87
C VAL A 76 -11.47 -15.39 -12.76
N PHE A 77 -11.78 -14.18 -12.28
CA PHE A 77 -11.06 -13.53 -11.18
C PHE A 77 -11.14 -14.35 -9.88
N LEU A 78 -12.34 -14.80 -9.49
CA LEU A 78 -12.53 -15.64 -8.31
C LEU A 78 -11.81 -16.99 -8.45
N GLY A 79 -11.82 -17.59 -9.65
CA GLY A 79 -11.08 -18.82 -9.94
C GLY A 79 -9.57 -18.63 -9.80
N LEU A 80 -9.01 -17.55 -10.37
CA LEU A 80 -7.60 -17.20 -10.21
C LEU A 80 -7.24 -16.94 -8.75
N MET A 81 -8.07 -16.18 -8.03
CA MET A 81 -7.88 -15.92 -6.60
C MET A 81 -7.94 -17.20 -5.77
N LEU A 82 -8.84 -18.13 -6.11
CA LEU A 82 -8.92 -19.43 -5.43
C LEU A 82 -7.66 -20.26 -5.66
N ILE A 83 -7.13 -20.30 -6.90
CA ILE A 83 -5.88 -21.00 -7.20
C ILE A 83 -4.71 -20.38 -6.41
N LEU A 84 -4.60 -19.06 -6.39
CA LEU A 84 -3.58 -18.36 -5.60
C LEU A 84 -3.78 -18.61 -4.10
N MET A 85 -5.00 -18.58 -3.59
CA MET A 85 -5.29 -18.87 -2.18
C MET A 85 -4.92 -20.30 -1.81
N LEU A 86 -5.20 -21.30 -2.65
CA LEU A 86 -4.92 -22.70 -2.32
C LEU A 86 -3.43 -23.07 -2.53
N GLY A 87 -2.72 -22.39 -3.41
CA GLY A 87 -1.30 -22.63 -3.67
C GLY A 87 -0.36 -21.74 -2.83
N LEU A 88 -0.51 -20.42 -2.99
CA LEU A 88 0.41 -19.43 -2.44
C LEU A 88 0.23 -19.25 -0.93
N VAL A 89 -1.01 -19.11 -0.43
CA VAL A 89 -1.24 -18.83 1.00
C VAL A 89 -0.73 -19.95 1.91
N PRO A 90 -1.00 -21.25 1.66
CA PRO A 90 -0.38 -22.33 2.42
C PRO A 90 1.14 -22.35 2.34
N SER A 91 1.72 -21.96 1.20
CA SER A 91 3.17 -21.89 1.05
C SER A 91 3.77 -20.77 1.91
N ILE A 92 3.19 -19.57 1.85
CA ILE A 92 3.57 -18.44 2.72
C ILE A 92 3.39 -18.82 4.18
N TRP A 93 2.26 -19.43 4.53
CA TRP A 93 1.95 -19.83 5.90
C TRP A 93 3.00 -20.81 6.44
N ARG A 94 3.29 -21.90 5.70
CA ARG A 94 4.33 -22.85 6.10
C ARG A 94 5.69 -22.19 6.23
N GLN A 95 6.07 -21.34 5.27
CA GLN A 95 7.35 -20.63 5.31
C GLN A 95 7.42 -19.63 6.48
N GLY A 96 6.33 -18.96 6.82
CA GLY A 96 6.24 -18.04 7.95
C GLY A 96 6.37 -18.77 9.28
N VAL A 97 5.64 -19.89 9.45
CA VAL A 97 5.78 -20.75 10.64
C VAL A 97 7.21 -21.28 10.74
N SER A 98 7.77 -21.79 9.64
CA SER A 98 9.16 -22.29 9.63
C SER A 98 10.19 -21.20 9.95
N LEU A 99 10.01 -19.98 9.45
CA LEU A 99 10.91 -18.86 9.78
C LEU A 99 10.90 -18.57 11.28
N VAL A 100 9.72 -18.53 11.91
CA VAL A 100 9.59 -18.29 13.35
C VAL A 100 10.16 -19.44 14.17
N THR A 101 9.91 -20.69 13.76
CA THR A 101 10.45 -21.86 14.48
C THR A 101 11.96 -22.01 14.32
N ASP A 102 12.50 -21.61 13.17
CA ASP A 102 13.94 -21.71 12.89
C ASP A 102 14.73 -20.53 13.45
N LEU A 103 14.06 -19.42 13.80
CA LEU A 103 14.68 -18.17 14.27
C LEU A 103 15.68 -18.37 15.41
N PRO A 104 15.37 -19.12 16.49
CA PRO A 104 16.35 -19.34 17.57
C PRO A 104 17.62 -20.05 17.06
N SER A 105 17.44 -21.09 16.25
CA SER A 105 18.57 -21.84 15.68
C SER A 105 19.39 -21.03 14.68
N MET A 106 18.76 -20.09 13.96
CA MET A 106 19.43 -19.18 13.03
C MET A 106 20.31 -18.20 13.82
N ILE A 107 19.78 -17.67 14.92
CA ILE A 107 20.51 -16.78 15.84
C ILE A 107 21.71 -17.49 16.46
N ASP A 108 21.54 -18.72 16.96
CA ASP A 108 22.63 -19.52 17.52
C ASP A 108 23.77 -19.72 16.50
N LYS A 109 23.41 -20.07 15.25
CA LYS A 109 24.39 -20.27 14.17
C LYS A 109 25.09 -18.98 13.77
N GLY A 110 24.37 -17.88 13.63
CA GLY A 110 25.00 -16.61 13.28
C GLY A 110 25.87 -16.07 14.41
N MET A 111 25.51 -16.31 15.67
CA MET A 111 26.37 -15.95 16.80
C MET A 111 27.68 -16.73 16.78
N LEU A 112 27.67 -18.01 16.38
CA LEU A 112 28.92 -18.77 16.18
C LEU A 112 29.81 -18.13 15.10
N ILE A 113 29.23 -17.75 13.96
CA ILE A 113 29.96 -17.08 12.86
C ILE A 113 30.54 -15.74 13.33
N VAL A 114 29.76 -14.94 14.05
CA VAL A 114 30.21 -13.63 14.55
C VAL A 114 31.27 -13.79 15.63
N ARG A 115 31.18 -14.81 16.49
CA ARG A 115 32.20 -15.14 17.50
C ARG A 115 33.51 -15.59 16.86
N GLU A 116 33.45 -16.43 15.83
CA GLU A 116 34.63 -16.84 15.06
C GLU A 116 35.29 -15.62 14.38
N PHE A 117 34.49 -14.77 13.74
CA PHE A 117 34.98 -13.52 13.14
C PHE A 117 35.59 -12.55 14.18
N SER A 118 34.94 -12.39 15.34
CA SER A 118 35.42 -11.53 16.44
C SER A 118 36.73 -12.06 17.03
N ALA A 119 36.90 -13.38 17.12
CA ALA A 119 38.15 -13.98 17.56
C ALA A 119 39.31 -13.70 16.59
N GLU A 120 39.03 -13.66 15.27
CA GLU A 120 40.02 -13.32 14.25
C GLU A 120 40.27 -11.80 14.13
N HIS A 121 39.27 -10.97 14.46
CA HIS A 121 39.32 -9.52 14.32
C HIS A 121 38.81 -8.77 15.58
N PRO A 122 39.54 -8.84 16.72
CA PRO A 122 39.08 -8.29 18.00
C PRO A 122 38.85 -6.78 18.01
N GLN A 123 39.42 -6.05 17.05
CA GLN A 123 39.33 -4.60 16.90
C GLN A 123 37.94 -4.10 16.47
N PHE A 124 37.08 -4.95 15.91
CA PHE A 124 35.75 -4.55 15.42
C PHE A 124 34.61 -4.93 16.36
N VAL A 125 34.73 -6.06 17.08
CA VAL A 125 33.69 -6.59 17.97
C VAL A 125 34.34 -7.27 19.17
N SER A 126 33.98 -6.87 20.41
CA SER A 126 34.47 -7.53 21.62
C SER A 126 33.57 -8.71 22.04
N SER A 127 34.16 -9.72 22.66
CA SER A 127 33.42 -10.88 23.20
C SER A 127 32.35 -10.47 24.23
N SER A 128 32.63 -9.44 25.04
CA SER A 128 31.67 -8.89 26.01
C SER A 128 30.44 -8.25 25.38
N GLN A 129 30.58 -7.60 24.22
CA GLN A 129 29.44 -7.06 23.48
C GLN A 129 28.56 -8.18 22.93
N LEU A 130 29.16 -9.25 22.40
CA LEU A 130 28.42 -10.41 21.90
C LEU A 130 27.63 -11.13 22.98
N ASP A 131 28.18 -11.24 24.19
CA ASP A 131 27.48 -11.87 25.31
C ASP A 131 26.29 -11.02 25.79
N SER A 132 26.43 -9.70 25.86
CA SER A 132 25.30 -8.80 26.17
C SER A 132 24.19 -8.83 25.10
N MET A 133 24.57 -8.91 23.81
CA MET A 133 23.61 -9.06 22.72
C MET A 133 22.87 -10.39 22.79
N MET A 134 23.55 -11.49 23.15
CA MET A 134 22.91 -12.80 23.36
C MET A 134 21.91 -12.77 24.50
N GLU A 135 22.25 -12.13 25.61
CA GLU A 135 21.35 -12.04 26.76
C GLU A 135 20.07 -11.26 26.40
N GLU A 136 20.20 -10.16 25.66
CA GLU A 136 19.07 -9.36 25.21
C GLU A 136 18.22 -10.07 24.15
N ILE A 137 18.85 -10.74 23.18
CA ILE A 137 18.16 -11.55 22.18
C ILE A 137 17.41 -12.71 22.85
N ASN A 138 18.04 -13.45 23.76
CA ASN A 138 17.39 -14.56 24.49
C ASN A 138 16.21 -14.08 25.33
N LYS A 139 16.31 -12.89 25.94
CA LYS A 139 15.21 -12.26 26.68
C LYS A 139 14.04 -11.86 25.77
N MET A 140 14.30 -11.44 24.54
CA MET A 140 13.26 -11.13 23.54
C MET A 140 12.65 -12.39 22.91
N LEU A 141 13.40 -13.49 22.85
CA LEU A 141 12.99 -14.76 22.24
C LEU A 141 12.24 -15.70 23.18
N ASP A 142 12.06 -15.35 24.46
CA ASP A 142 11.43 -16.24 25.45
C ASP A 142 10.10 -16.79 24.93
N THR A 143 10.15 -18.08 24.61
CA THR A 143 9.40 -18.76 23.51
C THR A 143 7.89 -18.76 23.71
N GLN A 144 7.43 -18.47 24.93
CA GLN A 144 6.01 -18.33 25.27
C GLN A 144 5.34 -17.20 24.47
N HIS A 145 5.98 -16.04 24.29
CA HIS A 145 5.36 -14.92 23.58
C HIS A 145 5.22 -15.15 22.07
N LEU A 146 6.21 -15.81 21.44
CA LEU A 146 6.17 -16.10 19.99
C LEU A 146 5.15 -17.20 19.65
N ILE A 147 5.02 -18.21 20.51
CA ILE A 147 4.00 -19.26 20.37
C ILE A 147 2.60 -18.71 20.69
N ASP A 148 2.47 -17.82 21.67
CA ASP A 148 1.18 -17.19 22.00
C ASP A 148 0.73 -16.20 20.92
N LEU A 149 1.64 -15.53 20.21
CA LEU A 149 1.32 -14.78 18.99
C LEU A 149 0.80 -15.70 17.88
N GLY A 150 1.44 -16.86 17.66
CA GLY A 150 0.98 -17.87 16.71
C GLY A 150 -0.40 -18.45 17.07
N LYS A 151 -0.68 -18.65 18.37
CA LYS A 151 -1.98 -19.10 18.88
C LYS A 151 -3.05 -18.01 18.86
N GLN A 152 -2.69 -16.75 19.11
CA GLN A 152 -3.60 -15.61 18.98
C GLN A 152 -4.10 -15.45 17.54
N ILE A 153 -3.25 -15.70 16.54
CA ILE A 153 -3.65 -15.69 15.12
C ILE A 153 -4.68 -16.80 14.82
N LEU A 154 -4.55 -17.96 15.48
CA LEU A 154 -5.48 -19.10 15.33
C LEU A 154 -6.77 -18.96 16.15
N GLY A 155 -6.78 -18.14 17.20
CA GLY A 155 -7.85 -18.03 18.19
C GLY A 155 -9.05 -17.16 17.81
N TYR A 156 -9.03 -16.46 16.67
CA TYR A 156 -10.13 -15.56 16.29
C TYR A 156 -11.29 -16.31 15.63
N SER A 157 -12.14 -16.97 16.41
CA SER A 157 -13.46 -17.42 15.94
C SER A 157 -14.34 -16.22 15.48
N ALA A 158 -14.15 -15.04 16.07
CA ALA A 158 -14.81 -13.80 15.66
C ALA A 158 -14.38 -13.28 14.28
N SER A 159 -13.18 -13.64 13.78
CA SER A 159 -12.73 -13.21 12.44
C SER A 159 -13.35 -14.03 11.32
N LEU A 160 -13.74 -15.29 11.59
CA LEU A 160 -14.34 -16.17 10.57
C LEU A 160 -15.69 -15.65 10.08
N LEU A 161 -16.54 -15.12 10.97
CA LEU A 161 -17.82 -14.52 10.59
C LEU A 161 -17.61 -13.27 9.72
N VAL A 162 -16.67 -12.40 10.11
CA VAL A 162 -16.31 -11.21 9.31
C VAL A 162 -15.75 -11.63 7.95
N LEU A 163 -14.89 -12.65 7.91
CA LEU A 163 -14.33 -13.19 6.68
C LEU A 163 -15.42 -13.77 5.76
N MET A 164 -16.38 -14.52 6.31
CA MET A 164 -17.52 -15.05 5.57
C MET A 164 -18.36 -13.92 4.96
N VAL A 165 -18.64 -12.86 5.73
CA VAL A 165 -19.31 -11.67 5.20
C VAL A 165 -18.52 -11.07 4.05
N TYR A 166 -17.19 -10.92 4.18
CA TYR A 166 -16.35 -10.36 3.11
C TYR A 166 -16.33 -11.23 1.85
N VAL A 167 -16.16 -12.55 1.99
CA VAL A 167 -16.11 -13.50 0.88
C VAL A 167 -17.39 -13.50 0.06
N ILE A 168 -18.55 -13.20 0.67
CA ILE A 168 -19.84 -13.13 -0.03
C ILE A 168 -20.11 -11.70 -0.52
N LEU A 169 -19.96 -10.71 0.34
CA LEU A 169 -20.37 -9.33 0.08
C LEU A 169 -19.46 -8.65 -0.96
N VAL A 170 -18.14 -8.86 -0.90
CA VAL A 170 -17.20 -8.19 -1.80
C VAL A 170 -17.44 -8.61 -3.26
N PRO A 171 -17.50 -9.91 -3.62
CA PRO A 171 -17.78 -10.31 -5.00
C PRO A 171 -19.16 -9.83 -5.48
N LEU A 172 -20.15 -9.81 -4.60
CA LEU A 172 -21.49 -9.31 -4.92
C LEU A 172 -21.45 -7.81 -5.27
N LEU A 173 -20.77 -7.01 -4.45
CA LEU A 173 -20.60 -5.57 -4.70
C LEU A 173 -19.80 -5.32 -5.98
N VAL A 174 -18.72 -6.08 -6.20
CA VAL A 174 -17.92 -6.00 -7.44
C VAL A 174 -18.81 -6.28 -8.66
N PHE A 175 -19.63 -7.32 -8.61
CA PHE A 175 -20.56 -7.64 -9.69
C PHE A 175 -21.49 -6.48 -10.01
N PHE A 176 -22.16 -5.91 -8.99
CA PHE A 176 -23.08 -4.80 -9.19
C PHE A 176 -22.37 -3.52 -9.66
N PHE A 177 -21.18 -3.22 -9.15
CA PHE A 177 -20.38 -2.08 -9.61
C PHE A 177 -19.96 -2.20 -11.08
N LEU A 178 -19.58 -3.40 -11.53
CA LEU A 178 -19.23 -3.65 -12.93
C LEU A 178 -20.46 -3.62 -13.84
N LYS A 179 -21.54 -4.30 -13.43
CA LYS A 179 -22.78 -4.45 -14.21
C LYS A 179 -23.51 -3.11 -14.35
N ASP A 180 -23.73 -2.43 -13.23
CA ASP A 180 -24.61 -1.25 -13.14
C ASP A 180 -23.83 0.07 -13.09
N LYS A 181 -22.56 0.07 -13.51
CA LYS A 181 -21.66 1.23 -13.54
C LYS A 181 -22.34 2.51 -14.05
N ASP A 182 -22.97 2.44 -15.22
CA ASP A 182 -23.57 3.62 -15.86
C ASP A 182 -24.75 4.18 -15.06
N TYR A 183 -25.51 3.32 -14.37
CA TYR A 183 -26.59 3.73 -13.48
C TYR A 183 -26.03 4.36 -12.21
N LEU A 184 -25.03 3.74 -11.59
CA LEU A 184 -24.39 4.23 -10.37
C LEU A 184 -23.71 5.59 -10.61
N LEU A 185 -22.94 5.73 -11.69
CA LEU A 185 -22.30 7.00 -12.05
C LEU A 185 -23.32 8.12 -12.33
N LYS A 186 -24.44 7.81 -13.00
CA LYS A 186 -25.53 8.80 -13.21
C LYS A 186 -26.18 9.20 -11.89
N GLY A 187 -26.34 8.28 -10.94
CA GLY A 187 -26.85 8.56 -9.60
C GLY A 187 -25.89 9.44 -8.79
N SER A 188 -24.60 9.13 -8.83
CA SER A 188 -23.56 9.89 -8.12
C SER A 188 -23.48 11.35 -8.57
N LYS A 189 -23.68 11.63 -9.87
CA LYS A 189 -23.69 13.00 -10.42
C LYS A 189 -24.68 13.96 -9.76
N ARG A 190 -25.73 13.45 -9.09
CA ARG A 190 -26.71 14.28 -8.37
C ARG A 190 -26.19 14.83 -7.04
N PHE A 191 -25.15 14.23 -6.48
CA PHE A 191 -24.50 14.68 -5.25
C PHE A 191 -23.36 15.67 -5.50
N PHE A 192 -22.96 15.88 -6.77
CA PHE A 192 -21.92 16.83 -7.14
C PHE A 192 -22.53 18.16 -7.64
N PRO A 193 -21.95 19.32 -7.26
CA PRO A 193 -22.45 20.61 -7.71
C PRO A 193 -22.30 20.76 -9.24
N THR A 194 -23.41 21.08 -9.92
CA THR A 194 -23.54 21.10 -11.39
C THR A 194 -22.88 22.29 -12.08
N ASN A 195 -22.14 23.17 -11.39
CA ASN A 195 -21.62 24.41 -12.01
C ASN A 195 -20.19 24.83 -11.60
N ARG A 196 -19.35 24.90 -12.66
CA ARG A 196 -18.16 25.73 -12.98
C ARG A 196 -16.86 25.63 -12.19
N GLY A 197 -15.86 25.06 -12.89
CA GLY A 197 -14.43 25.33 -12.71
C GLY A 197 -13.73 24.37 -11.76
N LEU A 198 -13.69 24.76 -10.48
CA LEU A 198 -12.75 24.20 -9.50
C LEU A 198 -13.10 22.78 -9.09
N ALA A 199 -14.34 22.54 -8.63
CA ALA A 199 -14.78 21.22 -8.17
C ALA A 199 -14.79 20.19 -9.30
N SER A 200 -15.16 20.59 -10.53
CA SER A 200 -15.13 19.69 -11.69
C SER A 200 -13.70 19.39 -12.16
N LYS A 201 -12.78 20.34 -12.03
CA LYS A 201 -11.36 20.15 -12.37
C LYS A 201 -10.68 19.22 -11.36
N VAL A 202 -10.86 19.48 -10.06
CA VAL A 202 -10.38 18.61 -8.98
C VAL A 202 -10.97 17.21 -9.11
N TRP A 203 -12.26 17.08 -9.44
CA TRP A 203 -12.91 15.78 -9.66
C TRP A 203 -12.30 14.99 -10.82
N PHE A 204 -12.08 15.63 -11.97
CA PHE A 204 -11.52 14.96 -13.15
C PHE A 204 -10.04 14.58 -12.96
N GLU A 205 -9.25 15.46 -12.34
CA GLU A 205 -7.85 15.18 -11.98
C GLU A 205 -7.77 14.03 -10.96
N MET A 206 -8.65 14.02 -9.95
CA MET A 206 -8.72 12.95 -8.94
C MET A 206 -9.12 11.59 -9.53
N ASP A 207 -10.13 11.56 -10.41
CA ASP A 207 -10.62 10.33 -11.04
C ASP A 207 -9.49 9.64 -11.81
N GLN A 208 -8.74 10.38 -12.63
CA GLN A 208 -7.61 9.83 -13.36
C GLN A 208 -6.41 9.49 -12.47
N GLN A 209 -6.10 10.30 -11.46
CA GLN A 209 -4.94 10.08 -10.60
C GLN A 209 -5.14 8.87 -9.68
N ILE A 210 -6.32 8.74 -9.07
CA ILE A 210 -6.68 7.53 -8.32
C ILE A 210 -6.67 6.31 -9.26
N PHE A 211 -7.12 6.47 -10.51
CA PHE A 211 -7.11 5.39 -11.49
C PHE A 211 -5.74 4.83 -11.76
N ASN A 212 -4.86 5.71 -12.21
CA ASN A 212 -3.52 5.32 -12.60
C ASN A 212 -2.74 4.84 -11.38
N TYR A 213 -2.98 5.43 -10.20
CA TYR A 213 -2.32 5.02 -8.98
C TYR A 213 -2.69 3.58 -8.55
N ILE A 214 -3.99 3.26 -8.46
CA ILE A 214 -4.44 1.91 -8.05
C ILE A 214 -3.90 0.86 -9.03
N ARG A 215 -4.04 1.11 -10.33
CA ARG A 215 -3.58 0.20 -11.37
C ARG A 215 -2.06 0.04 -11.34
N GLY A 216 -1.34 1.15 -11.24
CA GLY A 216 0.11 1.18 -11.10
C GLY A 216 0.56 0.35 -9.91
N LYS A 217 0.00 0.60 -8.72
CA LYS A 217 0.38 -0.12 -7.49
C LYS A 217 0.13 -1.62 -7.57
N VAL A 218 -0.99 -2.07 -8.13
CA VAL A 218 -1.23 -3.52 -8.29
C VAL A 218 -0.22 -4.14 -9.25
N ILE A 219 0.10 -3.47 -10.36
CA ILE A 219 1.10 -3.95 -11.31
C ILE A 219 2.48 -3.99 -10.67
N GLU A 220 2.87 -2.96 -9.92
CA GLU A 220 4.14 -2.84 -9.20
C GLU A 220 4.32 -3.98 -8.19
N ILE A 221 3.31 -4.24 -7.35
CA ILE A 221 3.31 -5.34 -6.36
C ILE A 221 3.55 -6.69 -7.07
N VAL A 222 2.86 -6.93 -8.18
CA VAL A 222 2.99 -8.18 -8.93
C VAL A 222 4.37 -8.30 -9.56
N ILE A 223 4.86 -7.25 -10.23
CA ILE A 223 6.18 -7.25 -10.89
C ILE A 223 7.29 -7.47 -9.86
N VAL A 224 7.33 -6.64 -8.81
CA VAL A 224 8.38 -6.69 -7.78
C VAL A 224 8.30 -8.01 -7.00
N GLY A 225 7.09 -8.44 -6.63
CA GLY A 225 6.89 -9.68 -5.88
C GLY A 225 7.27 -10.93 -6.66
N VAL A 226 6.85 -11.02 -7.93
CA VAL A 226 7.19 -12.17 -8.81
C VAL A 226 8.67 -12.16 -9.17
N ALA A 227 9.25 -11.00 -9.51
CA ALA A 227 10.68 -10.89 -9.81
C ALA A 227 11.53 -11.31 -8.61
N SER A 228 11.17 -10.84 -7.41
CA SER A 228 11.85 -11.20 -6.17
C SER A 228 11.69 -12.69 -5.85
N TYR A 229 10.48 -13.24 -5.98
CA TYR A 229 10.25 -14.68 -5.78
C TYR A 229 11.10 -15.53 -6.72
N ILE A 230 11.09 -15.23 -8.02
CA ILE A 230 11.87 -15.96 -9.03
C ILE A 230 13.35 -15.88 -8.70
N PHE A 231 13.86 -14.68 -8.40
CA PHE A 231 15.26 -14.48 -8.05
C PHE A 231 15.66 -15.26 -6.79
N PHE A 232 14.89 -15.15 -5.70
CA PHE A 232 15.14 -15.89 -4.47
C PHE A 232 15.04 -17.40 -4.65
N ALA A 233 14.10 -17.87 -5.48
CA ALA A 233 13.95 -19.29 -5.80
C ALA A 233 15.15 -19.82 -6.61
N ILE A 234 15.62 -19.07 -7.61
CA ILE A 234 16.81 -19.42 -8.41
C ILE A 234 18.06 -19.47 -7.53
N MET A 235 18.22 -18.51 -6.62
CA MET A 235 19.34 -18.49 -5.66
C MET A 235 19.23 -19.59 -4.59
N GLY A 236 18.11 -20.31 -4.51
CA GLY A 236 17.90 -21.31 -3.45
C GLY A 236 17.76 -20.70 -2.05
N LEU A 237 17.33 -19.43 -1.95
CA LEU A 237 17.08 -18.79 -0.65
C LEU A 237 15.88 -19.45 0.03
N ARG A 238 16.03 -19.79 1.31
CA ARG A 238 14.92 -20.31 2.13
C ARG A 238 13.81 -19.27 2.24
N TYR A 239 12.57 -19.74 2.30
CA TYR A 239 11.38 -18.89 2.42
C TYR A 239 11.17 -17.94 1.22
N SER A 240 11.62 -18.31 0.02
CA SER A 240 11.55 -17.48 -1.19
C SER A 240 10.15 -16.95 -1.53
N ALA A 241 9.10 -17.75 -1.34
CA ALA A 241 7.72 -17.31 -1.61
C ALA A 241 7.23 -16.29 -0.58
N LEU A 242 7.51 -16.52 0.70
CA LEU A 242 7.23 -15.58 1.78
C LEU A 242 7.96 -14.25 1.54
N LEU A 243 9.28 -14.32 1.33
CA LEU A 243 10.11 -13.13 1.13
C LEU A 243 9.72 -12.38 -0.14
N GLY A 244 9.45 -13.08 -1.25
CA GLY A 244 8.99 -12.45 -2.49
C GLY A 244 7.65 -11.73 -2.33
N VAL A 245 6.68 -12.34 -1.64
CA VAL A 245 5.39 -11.69 -1.34
C VAL A 245 5.58 -10.49 -0.41
N LEU A 246 6.41 -10.62 0.62
CA LEU A 246 6.74 -9.48 1.49
C LEU A 246 7.37 -8.35 0.68
N THR A 247 8.30 -8.64 -0.24
CA THR A 247 8.93 -7.61 -1.09
C THR A 247 7.89 -6.92 -1.97
N GLY A 248 7.00 -7.67 -2.63
CA GLY A 248 5.93 -7.10 -3.44
C GLY A 248 4.97 -6.23 -2.61
N LEU A 249 4.56 -6.69 -1.43
CA LEU A 249 3.69 -5.91 -0.54
C LEU A 249 4.39 -4.69 0.07
N SER A 250 5.70 -4.73 0.24
CA SER A 250 6.49 -3.65 0.83
C SER A 250 6.37 -2.33 0.06
N VAL A 251 6.17 -2.44 -1.25
CA VAL A 251 5.97 -1.33 -2.18
C VAL A 251 4.75 -0.46 -1.84
N LEU A 252 3.81 -0.98 -1.05
CA LEU A 252 2.68 -0.21 -0.53
C LEU A 252 3.08 0.90 0.43
N ILE A 253 4.22 0.75 1.11
CA ILE A 253 4.70 1.69 2.12
C ILE A 253 5.98 2.35 1.59
N PRO A 254 5.89 3.54 0.96
CA PRO A 254 7.04 4.22 0.39
C PRO A 254 8.19 4.37 1.39
N TYR A 255 9.42 4.08 0.94
CA TYR A 255 10.68 4.12 1.70
C TYR A 255 10.79 3.13 2.88
N VAL A 256 9.76 3.05 3.71
CA VAL A 256 9.74 2.24 4.94
C VAL A 256 9.59 0.76 4.60
N GLY A 257 8.72 0.40 3.65
CA GLY A 257 8.45 -0.99 3.31
C GLY A 257 9.69 -1.73 2.82
N ALA A 258 10.42 -1.16 1.86
CA ALA A 258 11.65 -1.76 1.34
C ALA A 258 12.68 -1.98 2.46
N THR A 259 12.81 -1.02 3.37
CA THR A 259 13.72 -1.13 4.53
C THR A 259 13.28 -2.26 5.47
N LEU A 260 11.99 -2.32 5.80
CA LEU A 260 11.43 -3.34 6.69
C LEU A 260 11.60 -4.76 6.15
N VAL A 261 11.46 -4.96 4.84
CA VAL A 261 11.56 -6.29 4.21
C VAL A 261 13.00 -6.68 3.88
N THR A 262 13.89 -5.70 3.69
CA THR A 262 15.32 -5.99 3.53
C THR A 262 15.89 -6.69 4.76
N LEU A 263 15.41 -6.37 5.97
CA LEU A 263 15.87 -6.98 7.20
C LEU A 263 15.69 -8.52 7.23
N PRO A 264 14.48 -9.10 7.07
CA PRO A 264 14.32 -10.55 7.04
C PRO A 264 15.04 -11.21 5.86
N ILE A 265 15.16 -10.55 4.70
CA ILE A 265 15.93 -11.09 3.56
C ILE A 265 17.41 -11.21 3.94
N LEU A 266 17.99 -10.14 4.48
CA LEU A 266 19.37 -10.09 4.91
C LEU A 266 19.65 -11.13 5.99
N LEU A 267 18.79 -11.23 7.00
CA LEU A 267 18.92 -12.20 8.08
C LEU A 267 18.87 -13.63 7.56
N VAL A 268 17.85 -13.98 6.78
CA VAL A 268 17.71 -15.33 6.21
C VAL A 268 18.94 -15.69 5.38
N ALA A 269 19.39 -14.79 4.52
CA ALA A 269 20.56 -15.01 3.66
C ALA A 269 21.85 -15.16 4.48
N PHE A 270 22.07 -14.28 5.44
CA PHE A 270 23.26 -14.29 6.30
C PHE A 270 23.31 -15.57 7.15
N PHE A 271 22.20 -15.99 7.76
CA PHE A 271 22.20 -17.21 8.56
C PHE A 271 22.25 -18.48 7.70
N GLN A 272 21.80 -18.42 6.45
CA GLN A 272 21.86 -19.55 5.53
C GLN A 272 23.27 -19.76 4.98
N TRP A 273 23.99 -18.68 4.62
CA TRP A 273 25.26 -18.79 3.89
C TRP A 273 26.45 -18.05 4.52
N GLY A 274 26.28 -17.33 5.63
CA GLY A 274 27.34 -16.53 6.26
C GLY A 274 27.91 -15.44 5.34
N PHE A 275 29.16 -15.05 5.56
CA PHE A 275 29.92 -14.15 4.70
C PHE A 275 30.48 -14.86 3.45
N SER A 276 29.59 -15.43 2.65
CA SER A 276 29.95 -16.16 1.42
C SER A 276 29.67 -15.35 0.15
N ALA A 277 30.12 -15.86 -0.98
CA ALA A 277 29.83 -15.28 -2.30
C ALA A 277 28.32 -15.31 -2.60
N GLU A 278 27.61 -16.36 -2.18
CA GLU A 278 26.16 -16.53 -2.34
C GLU A 278 25.39 -15.43 -1.63
N PHE A 279 25.78 -15.08 -0.41
CA PHE A 279 25.23 -13.92 0.31
C PHE A 279 25.45 -12.62 -0.48
N GLY A 280 26.68 -12.40 -0.96
CA GLY A 280 27.01 -11.22 -1.76
C GLY A 280 26.21 -11.11 -3.06
N TYR A 281 26.09 -12.20 -3.81
CA TYR A 281 25.30 -12.26 -5.05
C TYR A 281 23.82 -12.04 -4.80
N LEU A 282 23.28 -12.59 -3.71
CA LEU A 282 21.89 -12.37 -3.35
C LEU A 282 21.64 -10.90 -3.01
N MET A 283 22.47 -10.29 -2.16
CA MET A 283 22.31 -8.88 -1.77
C MET A 283 22.50 -7.94 -2.96
N LEU A 284 23.45 -8.24 -3.86
CA LEU A 284 23.63 -7.49 -5.10
C LEU A 284 22.39 -7.60 -6.00
N GLY A 285 21.90 -8.81 -6.27
CA GLY A 285 20.75 -9.02 -7.14
C GLY A 285 19.45 -8.44 -6.55
N TYR A 286 19.24 -8.57 -5.24
CA TYR A 286 18.14 -7.89 -4.55
C TYR A 286 18.27 -6.36 -4.63
N GLY A 287 19.48 -5.83 -4.45
CA GLY A 287 19.77 -4.41 -4.62
C GLY A 287 19.47 -3.92 -6.05
N ILE A 288 19.75 -4.73 -7.06
CA ILE A 288 19.39 -4.43 -8.46
C ILE A 288 17.87 -4.41 -8.64
N ILE A 289 17.13 -5.36 -8.06
CA ILE A 289 15.65 -5.37 -8.10
C ILE A 289 15.10 -4.07 -7.47
N GLN A 290 15.60 -3.67 -6.30
CA GLN A 290 15.18 -2.43 -5.64
C GLN A 290 15.56 -1.17 -6.44
N ALA A 291 16.73 -1.17 -7.07
CA ALA A 291 17.16 -0.07 -7.93
C ALA A 291 16.29 0.03 -9.19
N LEU A 292 15.93 -1.09 -9.82
CA LEU A 292 15.01 -1.12 -10.95
C LEU A 292 13.61 -0.68 -10.55
N ASP A 293 13.15 -1.09 -9.36
CA ASP A 293 11.85 -0.65 -8.84
C ASP A 293 11.80 0.88 -8.72
N GLY A 294 12.71 1.45 -7.94
CA GLY A 294 12.74 2.88 -7.66
C GLY A 294 13.07 3.77 -8.88
N ASN A 295 13.92 3.31 -9.80
CA ASN A 295 14.42 4.15 -10.91
C ASN A 295 13.79 3.84 -12.27
N LEU A 296 13.12 2.70 -12.45
CA LEU A 296 12.51 2.31 -13.72
C LEU A 296 11.02 2.02 -13.57
N ILE A 297 10.63 1.12 -12.67
CA ILE A 297 9.24 0.68 -12.54
C ILE A 297 8.36 1.82 -12.04
N VAL A 298 8.77 2.51 -10.97
CA VAL A 298 8.02 3.64 -10.42
C VAL A 298 7.84 4.76 -11.47
N PRO A 299 8.90 5.28 -12.13
CA PRO A 299 8.72 6.28 -13.18
C PRO A 299 7.85 5.81 -14.36
N LEU A 300 7.91 4.54 -14.74
CA LEU A 300 7.12 4.00 -15.84
C LEU A 300 5.63 3.85 -15.49
N LEU A 301 5.31 3.49 -14.24
CA LEU A 301 3.94 3.27 -13.80
C LEU A 301 3.25 4.57 -13.34
N PHE A 302 4.02 5.54 -12.86
CA PHE A 302 3.51 6.78 -12.26
C PHE A 302 3.98 8.05 -12.98
N SER A 303 4.30 7.97 -14.28
CA SER A 303 5.04 8.97 -15.08
C SER A 303 4.58 10.44 -14.96
N ASP A 304 3.34 10.71 -14.51
CA ASP A 304 2.79 12.06 -14.33
C ASP A 304 2.24 12.35 -12.91
N ALA A 305 2.34 11.43 -11.95
CA ALA A 305 1.41 11.40 -10.82
C ALA A 305 1.92 11.90 -9.46
N VAL A 306 3.23 12.13 -9.24
CA VAL A 306 3.72 12.42 -7.88
C VAL A 306 4.81 13.49 -7.86
N ASP A 307 4.43 14.73 -8.16
CA ASP A 307 5.22 15.92 -7.80
C ASP A 307 5.05 16.24 -6.30
N LEU A 308 5.16 15.23 -5.43
CA LEU A 308 5.08 15.39 -3.98
C LEU A 308 6.47 15.24 -3.39
N HIS A 309 6.87 16.23 -2.59
CA HIS A 309 8.10 16.14 -1.80
C HIS A 309 8.05 14.89 -0.89
N PRO A 310 9.13 14.10 -0.74
CA PRO A 310 9.13 12.86 0.05
C PRO A 310 8.58 13.03 1.48
N VAL A 311 8.84 14.16 2.12
CA VAL A 311 8.31 14.50 3.45
C VAL A 311 6.78 14.54 3.47
N VAL A 312 6.13 15.04 2.40
CA VAL A 312 4.66 15.08 2.29
C VAL A 312 4.12 13.65 2.16
N ILE A 313 4.80 12.79 1.41
CA ILE A 313 4.43 11.38 1.28
C ILE A 313 4.52 10.69 2.65
N ILE A 314 5.63 10.85 3.37
CA ILE A 314 5.81 10.27 4.71
C ILE A 314 4.76 10.80 5.68
N ALA A 315 4.52 12.12 5.71
CA ALA A 315 3.49 12.71 6.56
C ALA A 315 2.09 12.17 6.25
N ALA A 316 1.76 12.01 4.97
CA ALA A 316 0.49 11.43 4.53
C ALA A 316 0.36 9.96 4.95
N VAL A 317 1.42 9.15 4.82
CA VAL A 317 1.43 7.77 5.31
C VAL A 317 1.17 7.71 6.81
N LEU A 318 1.82 8.57 7.60
CA LEU A 318 1.63 8.59 9.05
C LEU A 318 0.21 9.02 9.44
N VAL A 319 -0.31 10.08 8.81
CA VAL A 319 -1.66 10.60 9.11
C VAL A 319 -2.73 9.63 8.66
N PHE A 320 -2.78 9.28 7.36
CA PHE A 320 -3.83 8.42 6.84
C PHE A 320 -3.67 6.98 7.33
N GLY A 321 -2.44 6.48 7.44
CA GLY A 321 -2.15 5.17 8.03
C GLY A 321 -2.60 5.07 9.49
N GLY A 322 -2.44 6.13 10.27
CA GLY A 322 -2.96 6.18 11.65
C GLY A 322 -4.49 6.18 11.72
N LEU A 323 -5.18 6.79 10.75
CA LEU A 323 -6.64 6.86 10.71
C LEU A 323 -7.28 5.54 10.25
N TRP A 324 -6.69 4.89 9.25
CA TRP A 324 -7.33 3.81 8.47
C TRP A 324 -6.50 2.54 8.33
N GLY A 325 -5.36 2.46 9.01
CA GLY A 325 -4.44 1.34 8.89
C GLY A 325 -3.94 1.16 7.47
N VAL A 326 -3.94 -0.07 6.98
CA VAL A 326 -3.41 -0.45 5.66
C VAL A 326 -4.07 0.33 4.52
N TRP A 327 -5.39 0.59 4.61
CA TRP A 327 -6.10 1.37 3.59
C TRP A 327 -5.62 2.82 3.53
N GLY A 328 -5.35 3.42 4.69
CA GLY A 328 -4.81 4.76 4.78
C GLY A 328 -3.41 4.88 4.17
N VAL A 329 -2.55 3.87 4.40
CA VAL A 329 -1.22 3.81 3.80
C VAL A 329 -1.32 3.63 2.28
N PHE A 330 -2.18 2.70 1.82
CA PHE A 330 -2.40 2.45 0.40
C PHE A 330 -2.81 3.72 -0.34
N PHE A 331 -3.78 4.47 0.20
CA PHE A 331 -4.30 5.69 -0.42
C PHE A 331 -3.55 6.97 -0.04
N ALA A 332 -2.45 6.89 0.70
CA ALA A 332 -1.76 8.07 1.23
C ALA A 332 -1.33 9.04 0.13
N ILE A 333 -0.78 8.55 -0.97
CA ILE A 333 -0.30 9.38 -2.09
C ILE A 333 -1.48 10.07 -2.81
N PRO A 334 -2.54 9.37 -3.27
CA PRO A 334 -3.71 10.03 -3.83
C PRO A 334 -4.36 11.05 -2.88
N LEU A 335 -4.47 10.73 -1.60
CA LEU A 335 -5.06 11.64 -0.61
C LEU A 335 -4.15 12.86 -0.37
N ALA A 336 -2.83 12.70 -0.36
CA ALA A 336 -1.89 13.81 -0.28
C ALA A 336 -1.98 14.71 -1.52
N SER A 337 -2.11 14.12 -2.71
CA SER A 337 -2.33 14.86 -3.96
C SER A 337 -3.66 15.61 -3.93
N LEU A 338 -4.73 15.02 -3.39
CA LEU A 338 -6.00 15.71 -3.17
C LEU A 338 -5.82 16.94 -2.27
N VAL A 339 -5.14 16.76 -1.13
CA VAL A 339 -4.87 17.86 -0.19
C VAL A 339 -4.05 18.96 -0.88
N LYS A 340 -3.00 18.61 -1.63
CA LYS A 340 -2.20 19.57 -2.42
C LYS A 340 -3.07 20.28 -3.46
N ALA A 341 -3.90 19.56 -4.21
CA ALA A 341 -4.78 20.13 -5.23
C ALA A 341 -5.78 21.12 -4.60
N VAL A 342 -6.37 20.77 -3.47
CA VAL A 342 -7.30 21.65 -2.74
C VAL A 342 -6.58 22.92 -2.26
N ILE A 343 -5.39 22.79 -1.66
CA ILE A 343 -4.58 23.94 -1.23
C ILE A 343 -4.22 24.85 -2.40
N ASN A 344 -3.78 24.28 -3.53
CA ASN A 344 -3.38 25.04 -4.72
C ASN A 344 -4.56 25.68 -5.44
N SER A 345 -5.71 25.01 -5.43
CA SER A 345 -6.96 25.52 -6.00
C SER A 345 -7.56 26.65 -5.18
N TRP A 346 -7.07 26.87 -3.95
CA TRP A 346 -7.60 27.88 -3.07
C TRP A 346 -7.18 29.29 -3.54
N PRO A 347 -8.13 30.18 -3.88
CA PRO A 347 -7.86 31.45 -4.56
C PRO A 347 -6.73 32.26 -3.92
N ASN A 348 -5.58 32.35 -4.59
CA ASN A 348 -4.43 33.11 -4.10
C ASN A 348 -4.62 34.59 -4.49
N ASN A 349 -4.59 35.50 -3.52
CA ASN A 349 -4.86 36.95 -3.68
C ASN A 349 -3.94 37.69 -4.68
N GLN A 350 -2.97 37.02 -5.32
CA GLN A 350 -2.02 37.64 -6.24
C GLN A 350 -2.56 37.85 -7.66
N GLU A 351 -3.56 37.09 -8.10
CA GLU A 351 -4.21 37.34 -9.40
C GLU A 351 -5.05 38.63 -9.40
N HIS A 352 -5.64 39.00 -8.26
CA HIS A 352 -6.40 40.24 -8.13
C HIS A 352 -5.55 41.51 -8.02
N GLN A 353 -4.25 41.39 -7.70
CA GLN A 353 -3.34 42.55 -7.67
C GLN A 353 -2.75 42.86 -9.06
N ARG A 354 -2.49 41.85 -9.90
CA ARG A 354 -1.99 42.09 -11.27
C ARG A 354 -3.03 42.79 -12.16
N VAL A 355 -4.30 42.42 -12.04
CA VAL A 355 -5.38 43.07 -12.80
C VAL A 355 -5.58 44.54 -12.39
N ARG A 356 -5.24 44.92 -11.15
CA ARG A 356 -5.33 46.32 -10.71
C ARG A 356 -4.17 47.18 -11.19
N LEU A 357 -2.95 46.62 -11.26
CA LEU A 357 -1.76 47.34 -11.72
C LEU A 357 -1.72 47.56 -13.24
N ASP A 358 -2.43 46.74 -14.03
CA ASP A 358 -2.59 46.94 -15.47
C ASP A 358 -3.75 47.90 -15.82
N SER A 359 -4.51 48.34 -14.81
CA SER A 359 -5.67 49.24 -14.96
C SER A 359 -5.45 50.65 -14.39
N GLU A 360 -4.27 50.91 -13.83
CA GLU A 360 -3.74 52.24 -13.47
C GLU A 360 -2.63 52.61 -14.46
#